data_AF-A0A1W6VYP4-F1
#
_entry.id   AF-A0A1W6VYP4-F1
#
_cell.length_a   1.000
_cell.length_b   1.000
_cell.length_c   1.000
_cell.angle_alpha   90.00
_cell.angle_beta   90.00
_cell.angle_gamma   90.00
#
_symmetry.space_group_name_H-M   'P 1'
#
loop_
_entity.id
_entity.type
_entity.pdbx_description
1 polymer ?
#
loop_
_entity_poly.entity_id
_entity_poly.type
_entity_poly.pdbx_seq_one_letter_code
_entity_poly.pdbx_strand_id
1 'polypeptide(L)'
;MPATHTKDELHRFLKPGMKLSTNFEFGPKDQYTYSTTYLGMKENAYLILDIPMRLLEEQVMRKLPNADVIVRGVSDTELGHVIAFKSSVLTTTVRPSPLLFIRIPGTFATKPVREHERYKLQMNCNVIHAGNVYDGSLIDFSLAGVGISTLIEPEFNVGESVTIECPLSHYIGEENRCVIANIKKLAKGWVVGIKFASSIEMTHELKTELLEQSFLTSNV
;
A
#
# COMPACT_ATOMS: atom_id res chain seq x y z
N MET A 1 -8.48 18.19 2.43
CA MET A 1 -9.82 17.58 2.59
C MET A 1 -9.93 16.38 1.67
N PRO A 2 -10.79 15.37 1.94
CA PRO A 2 -11.00 14.28 0.99
C PRO A 2 -11.54 14.82 -0.33
N ALA A 3 -11.00 14.36 -1.46
CA ALA A 3 -11.53 14.65 -2.79
C ALA A 3 -12.55 13.58 -3.18
N THR A 4 -13.61 13.98 -3.88
CA THR A 4 -14.62 13.05 -4.40
C THR A 4 -14.44 12.90 -5.90
N HIS A 5 -14.35 11.67 -6.36
CA HIS A 5 -14.12 11.29 -7.74
C HIS A 5 -15.30 10.46 -8.28
N THR A 6 -15.44 10.40 -9.61
CA THR A 6 -16.43 9.57 -10.28
C THR A 6 -15.85 8.21 -10.67
N LYS A 7 -16.71 7.23 -10.95
CA LYS A 7 -16.31 5.88 -11.38
C LYS A 7 -15.28 5.84 -12.51
N ASP A 8 -15.25 6.85 -13.38
CA ASP A 8 -14.38 6.88 -14.55
C ASP A 8 -12.90 7.05 -14.15
N GLU A 9 -12.63 7.61 -12.98
CA GLU A 9 -11.28 7.80 -12.44
C GLU A 9 -10.81 6.63 -11.55
N LEU A 10 -11.67 5.64 -11.31
CA LEU A 10 -11.40 4.54 -10.39
C LEU A 10 -10.12 3.76 -10.75
N HIS A 11 -9.87 3.57 -12.05
CA HIS A 11 -8.68 2.88 -12.58
C HIS A 11 -7.35 3.57 -12.23
N ARG A 12 -7.37 4.86 -11.86
CA ARG A 12 -6.17 5.60 -11.43
C ARG A 12 -5.76 5.21 -10.02
N PHE A 13 -6.74 4.89 -9.16
CA PHE A 13 -6.52 4.63 -7.74
C PHE A 13 -6.65 3.16 -7.36
N LEU A 14 -7.31 2.34 -8.17
CA LEU A 14 -7.54 0.93 -7.91
C LEU A 14 -6.83 0.07 -8.96
N LYS A 15 -5.75 -0.59 -8.54
CA LYS A 15 -4.89 -1.46 -9.37
C LYS A 15 -4.99 -2.92 -8.91
N PRO A 16 -5.06 -3.90 -9.82
CA PRO A 16 -5.07 -5.31 -9.45
C PRO A 16 -3.93 -5.67 -8.50
N GLY A 17 -4.20 -6.54 -7.52
CA GLY A 17 -3.27 -6.91 -6.46
C GLY A 17 -3.31 -6.01 -5.23
N MET A 18 -3.98 -4.86 -5.28
CA MET A 18 -4.13 -3.98 -4.11
C MET A 18 -4.88 -4.67 -2.97
N LYS A 19 -4.31 -4.58 -1.76
CA LYS A 19 -4.98 -5.00 -0.53
C LYS A 19 -6.00 -3.96 -0.11
N LEU A 20 -7.22 -4.43 0.12
CA LEU A 20 -8.37 -3.66 0.55
C LEU A 20 -8.89 -4.20 1.88
N SER A 21 -9.70 -3.36 2.52
CA SER A 21 -10.52 -3.67 3.67
C SER A 21 -11.97 -3.53 3.24
N THR A 22 -12.74 -4.61 3.32
CA THR A 22 -14.17 -4.64 3.01
C THR A 22 -14.94 -4.79 4.31
N ASN A 23 -15.77 -3.81 4.65
CA ASN A 23 -16.68 -3.85 5.79
C ASN A 23 -18.11 -4.11 5.30
N PHE A 24 -18.69 -5.25 5.67
CA PHE A 24 -20.08 -5.60 5.38
C PHE A 24 -21.00 -4.98 6.43
N GLU A 25 -22.07 -4.32 6.00
CA GLU A 25 -23.08 -3.73 6.89
C GLU A 25 -24.40 -4.51 6.75
N PHE A 26 -24.70 -5.40 7.71
CA PHE A 26 -25.99 -6.11 7.76
C PHE A 26 -27.02 -5.42 8.67
N GLY A 27 -26.58 -4.41 9.43
CA GLY A 27 -27.40 -3.60 10.33
C GLY A 27 -26.53 -2.67 11.20
N PRO A 28 -27.14 -1.87 12.09
CA PRO A 28 -26.43 -0.81 12.84
C PRO A 28 -25.33 -1.32 13.78
N LYS A 29 -25.44 -2.57 14.26
CA LYS A 29 -24.47 -3.19 15.18
C LYS A 29 -23.79 -4.42 14.58
N ASP A 30 -24.07 -4.69 13.31
CA ASP A 30 -23.76 -5.97 12.68
C ASP A 30 -22.86 -5.72 11.48
N GLN A 31 -21.59 -5.47 11.80
CA GLN A 31 -20.55 -5.07 10.87
C GLN A 31 -19.38 -6.02 10.95
N TYR A 32 -18.86 -6.40 9.79
CA TYR A 32 -17.72 -7.31 9.71
C TYR A 32 -16.69 -6.83 8.69
N THR A 33 -15.46 -6.65 9.16
CA THR A 33 -14.35 -6.13 8.35
C THR A 33 -13.38 -7.25 7.99
N TYR A 34 -13.04 -7.34 6.71
CA TYR A 34 -12.14 -8.36 6.18
C TYR A 34 -11.11 -7.75 5.25
N SER A 35 -9.90 -8.31 5.26
CA SER A 35 -8.90 -8.01 4.25
C SER A 35 -9.20 -8.77 2.97
N THR A 36 -9.22 -8.05 1.86
CA THR A 36 -9.42 -8.58 0.51
C THR A 36 -8.35 -8.06 -0.44
N THR A 37 -8.30 -8.60 -1.63
CA THR A 37 -7.43 -8.20 -2.74
C THR A 37 -8.31 -7.81 -3.90
N TYR A 38 -8.09 -6.64 -4.48
CA TYR A 38 -8.72 -6.26 -5.73
C TYR A 38 -8.12 -7.07 -6.88
N LEU A 39 -8.96 -7.80 -7.61
CA LEU A 39 -8.52 -8.63 -8.73
C LEU A 39 -8.75 -7.95 -10.08
N GLY A 40 -9.74 -7.06 -10.17
CA GLY A 40 -10.04 -6.33 -11.40
C GLY A 40 -11.51 -5.94 -11.48
N MET A 41 -11.92 -5.51 -12.66
CA MET A 41 -13.29 -5.14 -12.95
C MET A 41 -13.72 -5.61 -14.33
N LYS A 42 -15.01 -5.91 -14.47
CA LYS A 42 -15.66 -5.94 -15.76
C LYS A 42 -16.28 -4.56 -16.00
N GLU A 43 -15.83 -3.90 -17.06
CA GLU A 43 -16.29 -2.55 -17.40
C GLU A 43 -17.81 -2.46 -17.42
N ASN A 44 -18.34 -1.39 -16.83
CA ASN A 44 -19.77 -1.11 -16.72
C ASN A 44 -20.60 -2.20 -16.03
N ALA A 45 -19.97 -3.17 -15.35
CA ALA A 45 -20.68 -4.26 -14.68
C ALA A 45 -20.33 -4.34 -13.19
N TYR A 46 -19.10 -4.71 -12.83
CA TYR A 46 -18.75 -5.04 -11.45
C TYR A 46 -17.26 -4.99 -11.15
N LEU A 47 -16.93 -4.83 -9.87
CA LEU A 47 -15.59 -5.07 -9.32
C LEU A 47 -15.49 -6.51 -8.80
N ILE A 48 -14.31 -7.09 -8.90
CA ILE A 48 -13.98 -8.45 -8.47
C ILE A 48 -12.96 -8.36 -7.35
N LEU A 49 -13.33 -8.89 -6.18
CA LEU A 49 -12.47 -9.01 -5.01
C LEU A 49 -12.25 -10.49 -4.69
N ASP A 50 -11.07 -10.83 -4.18
CA ASP A 50 -10.97 -12.07 -3.42
C ASP A 50 -11.79 -11.96 -2.13
N ILE A 51 -12.16 -13.10 -1.57
CA ILE A 51 -12.86 -13.15 -0.30
C ILE A 51 -12.38 -14.37 0.48
N PRO A 52 -12.06 -14.25 1.78
CA PRO A 52 -11.65 -15.42 2.56
C PRO A 52 -12.76 -16.49 2.56
N MET A 53 -12.43 -17.77 2.34
CA MET A 53 -13.45 -18.85 2.35
C MET A 53 -14.23 -18.88 3.67
N ARG A 54 -13.52 -18.71 4.79
CA ARG A 54 -14.09 -18.62 6.14
C ARG A 54 -15.20 -17.57 6.24
N LEU A 55 -15.08 -16.46 5.49
CA LEU A 55 -16.13 -15.45 5.46
C LEU A 55 -17.41 -16.00 4.82
N LEU A 56 -17.31 -16.65 3.67
CA LEU A 56 -18.48 -17.22 3.02
C LEU A 56 -19.16 -18.25 3.94
N GLU A 57 -18.37 -19.03 4.69
CA GLU A 57 -18.86 -19.99 5.69
C GLU A 57 -19.56 -19.31 6.88
N GLU A 58 -18.97 -18.25 7.45
CA GLU A 58 -19.55 -17.49 8.57
C GLU A 58 -20.86 -16.79 8.18
N GLN A 59 -21.05 -16.49 6.89
CA GLN A 59 -22.19 -15.74 6.38
C GLN A 59 -23.18 -16.61 5.59
N VAL A 60 -23.08 -17.94 5.64
CA VAL A 60 -24.01 -18.86 4.94
C VAL A 60 -25.47 -18.58 5.29
N MET A 61 -25.74 -18.22 6.54
CA MET A 61 -27.10 -17.91 7.01
C MET A 61 -27.54 -16.48 6.66
N ARG A 62 -26.65 -15.65 6.11
CA ARG A 62 -26.94 -14.25 5.76
C ARG A 62 -27.19 -14.09 4.28
N LYS A 63 -28.11 -13.18 3.94
CA LYS A 63 -28.36 -12.80 2.55
C LYS A 63 -27.29 -11.82 2.09
N LEU A 64 -26.20 -12.35 1.53
CA LEU A 64 -25.14 -11.54 0.94
C LEU A 64 -25.59 -10.68 -0.25
N PRO A 65 -26.42 -11.16 -1.21
CA PRO A 65 -26.84 -10.32 -2.32
C PRO A 65 -27.58 -9.06 -1.88
N ASN A 66 -27.13 -7.91 -2.39
CA ASN A 66 -27.53 -6.55 -2.03
C ASN A 66 -27.16 -6.08 -0.61
N ALA A 67 -26.33 -6.83 0.13
CA ALA A 67 -25.74 -6.30 1.36
C ALA A 67 -24.84 -5.09 1.03
N ASP A 68 -24.91 -4.07 1.89
CA ASP A 68 -24.06 -2.89 1.78
C ASP A 68 -22.62 -3.25 2.16
N VAL A 69 -21.67 -2.71 1.40
CA VAL A 69 -20.24 -2.87 1.67
C VAL A 69 -19.53 -1.53 1.61
N ILE A 70 -18.67 -1.27 2.59
CA ILE A 70 -17.73 -0.15 2.57
C ILE A 70 -16.35 -0.72 2.25
N VAL A 71 -15.76 -0.26 1.16
CA VAL A 71 -14.43 -0.65 0.73
C VAL A 71 -13.45 0.47 1.03
N ARG A 72 -12.33 0.14 1.65
CA ARG A 72 -11.21 1.05 1.92
C ARG A 72 -9.90 0.42 1.48
N GLY A 73 -8.96 1.23 1.01
CA GLY A 73 -7.63 0.75 0.64
C GLY A 73 -6.64 1.89 0.57
N VAL A 74 -5.35 1.56 0.47
CA VAL A 74 -4.29 2.54 0.18
C VAL A 74 -3.78 2.24 -1.22
N SER A 75 -3.96 3.19 -2.12
CA SER A 75 -3.45 3.15 -3.49
C SER A 75 -1.94 3.28 -3.51
N ASP A 76 -1.35 2.63 -4.51
CA ASP A 76 0.09 2.64 -4.77
C ASP A 76 0.55 3.84 -5.62
N THR A 77 -0.24 4.92 -5.61
CA THR A 77 0.19 6.25 -6.07
C THR A 77 1.35 6.79 -5.22
N GLU A 78 2.10 7.74 -5.74
CA GLU A 78 3.24 8.39 -5.06
C GLU A 78 2.87 8.91 -3.65
N LEU A 79 1.73 9.61 -3.51
CA LEU A 79 1.23 10.14 -2.23
C LEU A 79 0.43 9.14 -1.38
N GLY A 80 0.29 7.89 -1.84
CA GLY A 80 -0.42 6.83 -1.12
C GLY A 80 -1.88 7.19 -0.82
N HIS A 81 -2.71 7.38 -1.84
CA HIS A 81 -4.08 7.81 -1.60
C HIS A 81 -4.90 6.74 -0.88
N VAL A 82 -5.47 7.06 0.28
CA VAL A 82 -6.57 6.28 0.82
C VAL A 82 -7.75 6.45 -0.12
N ILE A 83 -8.30 5.34 -0.60
CA ILE A 83 -9.55 5.26 -1.34
C ILE A 83 -10.63 4.70 -0.43
N ALA A 84 -11.83 5.28 -0.46
CA ALA A 84 -13.00 4.79 0.25
C ALA A 84 -14.27 4.95 -0.58
N PHE A 85 -15.11 3.91 -0.63
CA PHE A 85 -16.43 3.99 -1.26
C PHE A 85 -17.43 3.02 -0.63
N LYS A 86 -18.71 3.35 -0.75
CA LYS A 86 -19.82 2.45 -0.43
C LYS A 86 -20.32 1.80 -1.73
N SER A 87 -20.62 0.51 -1.66
CA SER A 87 -21.20 -0.27 -2.76
C SER A 87 -22.14 -1.34 -2.19
N SER A 88 -22.64 -2.24 -3.03
CA SER A 88 -23.42 -3.40 -2.63
C SER A 88 -22.94 -4.67 -3.34
N VAL A 89 -23.12 -5.79 -2.65
CA VAL A 89 -22.81 -7.12 -3.18
C VAL A 89 -23.77 -7.48 -4.31
N LEU A 90 -23.21 -7.91 -5.43
CA LEU A 90 -23.98 -8.55 -6.50
C LEU A 90 -24.13 -10.04 -6.22
N THR A 91 -23.00 -10.73 -6.05
CA THR A 91 -22.97 -12.17 -5.82
C THR A 91 -21.59 -12.60 -5.30
N THR A 92 -21.49 -13.87 -4.92
CA THR A 92 -20.23 -14.54 -4.57
C THR A 92 -20.11 -15.84 -5.38
N THR A 93 -18.89 -16.28 -5.63
CA THR A 93 -18.63 -17.64 -6.14
C THR A 93 -17.59 -18.31 -5.26
N VAL A 94 -17.67 -19.63 -5.11
CA VAL A 94 -16.71 -20.45 -4.35
C VAL A 94 -15.82 -21.30 -5.26
N ARG A 95 -16.18 -21.44 -6.54
CA ARG A 95 -15.44 -22.23 -7.53
C ARG A 95 -15.10 -21.35 -8.76
N PRO A 96 -13.89 -21.45 -9.32
CA PRO A 96 -12.75 -22.27 -8.86
C PRO A 96 -12.08 -21.73 -7.58
N SER A 97 -12.40 -20.50 -7.18
CA SER A 97 -11.94 -19.89 -5.94
C SER A 97 -13.02 -18.98 -5.34
N PRO A 98 -12.97 -18.70 -4.03
CA PRO A 98 -13.82 -17.70 -3.39
C PRO A 98 -13.62 -16.30 -3.95
N LEU A 99 -14.64 -15.74 -4.61
CA LEU A 99 -14.66 -14.37 -5.10
C LEU A 99 -15.93 -13.63 -4.69
N LEU A 100 -15.79 -12.33 -4.51
CA LEU A 100 -16.86 -11.38 -4.24
C LEU A 100 -17.02 -10.42 -5.41
N PHE A 101 -18.24 -10.32 -5.93
CA PHE A 101 -18.61 -9.38 -6.97
C PHE A 101 -19.44 -8.26 -6.36
N ILE A 102 -19.00 -7.01 -6.51
CA ILE A 102 -19.70 -5.82 -6.01
C ILE A 102 -19.99 -4.84 -7.14
N ARG A 103 -20.99 -3.99 -6.97
CA ARG A 103 -21.30 -2.93 -7.95
C ARG A 103 -20.14 -1.94 -8.05
N ILE A 104 -19.95 -1.36 -9.23
CA ILE A 104 -19.03 -0.23 -9.40
C ILE A 104 -19.64 0.97 -8.64
N PRO A 105 -18.89 1.61 -7.72
CA PRO A 105 -19.41 2.76 -6.99
C PRO A 105 -19.65 3.92 -7.96
N GLY A 106 -20.74 4.68 -7.76
CA GLY A 106 -20.99 5.89 -8.56
C GLY A 106 -19.93 6.99 -8.31
N THR A 107 -19.54 7.13 -7.05
CA THR A 107 -18.49 8.04 -6.59
C THR A 107 -17.62 7.36 -5.53
N PHE A 108 -16.39 7.84 -5.37
CA PHE A 108 -15.48 7.41 -4.31
C PHE A 108 -14.70 8.59 -3.75
N ALA A 109 -14.32 8.50 -2.48
CA ALA A 109 -13.51 9.50 -1.82
C ALA A 109 -12.03 9.09 -1.86
N THR A 110 -11.14 10.05 -2.05
CA THR A 110 -9.69 9.88 -1.91
C THR A 110 -9.11 10.88 -0.93
N LYS A 111 -8.01 10.51 -0.27
CA LYS A 111 -7.20 11.44 0.53
C LYS A 111 -5.74 11.00 0.49
N PRO A 112 -4.78 11.87 0.16
CA PRO A 112 -3.36 11.54 0.31
C PRO A 112 -3.04 11.28 1.78
N VAL A 113 -2.26 10.24 2.07
CA VAL A 113 -1.80 9.94 3.44
C VAL A 113 -0.35 10.26 3.67
N ARG A 114 0.42 10.46 2.59
CA ARG A 114 1.82 10.85 2.66
C ARG A 114 1.93 12.35 2.41
N GLU A 115 2.79 13.01 3.19
CA GLU A 115 3.11 14.42 3.02
C GLU A 115 4.07 14.63 1.84
N HIS A 116 4.91 13.62 1.57
CA HIS A 116 5.89 13.64 0.48
C HIS A 116 5.65 12.47 -0.48
N GLU A 117 5.86 12.72 -1.77
CA GLU A 117 5.85 11.71 -2.81
C GLU A 117 6.93 10.65 -2.52
N ARG A 118 6.57 9.38 -2.78
CA ARG A 118 7.51 8.26 -2.76
C ARG A 118 7.80 7.85 -4.18
N TYR A 119 9.06 8.00 -4.57
CA TYR A 119 9.60 7.52 -5.83
C TYR A 119 9.97 6.07 -5.65
N LYS A 120 9.44 5.20 -6.50
CA LYS A 120 9.80 3.77 -6.49
C LYS A 120 11.17 3.61 -7.10
N LEU A 121 12.02 2.83 -6.46
CA LEU A 121 13.41 2.64 -6.89
C LEU A 121 13.79 1.18 -6.71
N GLN A 122 14.88 0.75 -7.33
CA GLN A 122 15.50 -0.53 -7.05
C GLN A 122 17.02 -0.37 -7.08
N MET A 123 17.61 -0.19 -5.91
CA MET A 123 19.07 -0.08 -5.75
C MET A 123 19.53 -0.81 -4.51
N ASN A 124 20.73 -1.38 -4.57
CA ASN A 124 21.34 -2.03 -3.41
C ASN A 124 21.59 -0.99 -2.31
N CYS A 125 21.33 -1.37 -1.08
CA CYS A 125 21.59 -0.53 0.09
C CYS A 125 21.94 -1.40 1.30
N ASN A 126 22.65 -0.80 2.25
CA ASN A 126 22.92 -1.40 3.54
C ASN A 126 22.22 -0.62 4.64
N VAL A 127 21.66 -1.35 5.60
CA VAL A 127 21.23 -0.79 6.88
C VAL A 127 22.28 -1.16 7.91
N ILE A 128 22.83 -0.18 8.61
CA ILE A 128 23.80 -0.39 9.67
C ILE A 128 23.11 -0.16 11.01
N HIS A 129 23.13 -1.17 11.87
CA HIS A 129 22.56 -1.13 13.21
C HIS A 129 23.50 -1.78 14.21
N ALA A 130 23.90 -1.04 15.26
CA ALA A 130 24.75 -1.55 16.34
C ALA A 130 26.06 -2.24 15.87
N GLY A 131 26.62 -1.80 14.75
CA GLY A 131 27.83 -2.38 14.14
C GLY A 131 27.58 -3.55 13.18
N ASN A 132 26.34 -4.06 13.10
CA ASN A 132 25.94 -5.06 12.12
C ASN A 132 25.50 -4.38 10.81
N VAL A 133 25.81 -5.01 9.69
CA VAL A 133 25.44 -4.57 8.34
C VAL A 133 24.39 -5.53 7.78
N TYR A 134 23.27 -4.99 7.35
CA TYR A 134 22.16 -5.75 6.76
C TYR A 134 22.00 -5.35 5.31
N ASP A 135 22.24 -6.31 4.41
CA ASP A 135 22.03 -6.13 2.98
C ASP A 135 20.52 -6.01 2.67
N GLY A 136 20.20 -5.10 1.76
CA GLY A 136 18.86 -4.90 1.26
C GLY A 136 18.81 -4.21 -0.09
N SER A 137 17.58 -4.00 -0.56
CA SER A 137 17.29 -3.19 -1.72
C SER A 137 16.38 -2.05 -1.31
N LEU A 138 16.79 -0.82 -1.60
CA LEU A 138 15.94 0.35 -1.55
C LEU A 138 14.80 0.15 -2.54
N ILE A 139 13.56 0.27 -2.06
CA ILE A 139 12.33 0.06 -2.84
C ILE A 139 11.54 1.35 -3.06
N ASP A 140 11.68 2.30 -2.13
CA ASP A 140 11.13 3.65 -2.29
C ASP A 140 11.99 4.70 -1.58
N PHE A 141 11.92 5.93 -2.07
CA PHE A 141 12.58 7.10 -1.47
C PHE A 141 11.63 8.30 -1.47
N SER A 142 11.63 9.04 -0.38
CA SER A 142 10.91 10.30 -0.21
C SER A 142 11.76 11.30 0.56
N LEU A 143 11.30 12.55 0.61
CA LEU A 143 11.97 13.58 1.37
C LEU A 143 12.02 13.32 2.89
N ALA A 144 11.18 12.44 3.43
CA ALA A 144 11.12 12.16 4.87
C ALA A 144 11.58 10.76 5.27
N GLY A 145 12.02 9.94 4.32
CA GLY A 145 12.41 8.58 4.61
C GLY A 145 12.45 7.67 3.39
N VAL A 146 12.78 6.41 3.65
CA VAL A 146 12.97 5.37 2.65
C VAL A 146 12.28 4.06 3.03
N GLY A 147 11.97 3.25 2.02
CA GLY A 147 11.58 1.86 2.17
C GLY A 147 12.71 0.96 1.70
N ILE A 148 13.03 -0.06 2.50
CA ILE A 148 14.03 -1.07 2.17
C ILE A 148 13.37 -2.45 2.22
N SER A 149 13.71 -3.31 1.28
CA SER A 149 13.38 -4.74 1.31
C SER A 149 14.63 -5.56 1.62
N THR A 150 14.48 -6.60 2.44
CA THR A 150 15.55 -7.55 2.75
C THR A 150 14.99 -8.95 2.87
N LEU A 151 15.80 -9.96 2.56
CA LEU A 151 15.41 -11.37 2.68
C LEU A 151 15.61 -11.91 4.10
N ILE A 152 16.48 -11.27 4.87
CA ILE A 152 16.86 -11.69 6.22
C ILE A 152 15.94 -11.00 7.23
N GLU A 153 15.58 -11.71 8.29
CA GLU A 153 14.83 -11.12 9.39
C GLU A 153 15.67 -10.05 10.09
N PRO A 154 15.22 -8.78 10.14
CA PRO A 154 15.98 -7.74 10.80
C PRO A 154 16.05 -7.96 12.31
N GLU A 155 17.24 -7.82 12.89
CA GLU A 155 17.45 -7.92 14.35
C GLU A 155 17.36 -6.55 15.05
N PHE A 156 16.52 -5.66 14.53
CA PHE A 156 16.26 -4.34 15.08
C PHE A 156 14.76 -4.08 15.21
N ASN A 157 14.39 -3.16 16.10
CA ASN A 157 13.00 -2.86 16.42
C ASN A 157 12.58 -1.47 15.91
N VAL A 158 11.26 -1.29 15.81
CA VAL A 158 10.67 0.04 15.54
C VAL A 158 11.10 1.03 16.63
N GLY A 159 11.58 2.20 16.20
CA GLY A 159 12.10 3.25 17.08
C GLY A 159 13.62 3.24 17.25
N GLU A 160 14.32 2.20 16.82
CA GLU A 160 15.79 2.14 16.90
C GLU A 160 16.45 2.98 15.81
N SER A 161 17.62 3.55 16.13
CA SER A 161 18.41 4.37 15.21
C SER A 161 19.23 3.49 14.29
N VAL A 162 19.29 3.84 13.01
CA VAL A 162 20.10 3.14 12.02
C VAL A 162 20.84 4.13 11.12
N THR A 163 21.86 3.66 10.42
CA THR A 163 22.48 4.38 9.30
C THR A 163 22.10 3.67 8.00
N ILE A 164 21.83 4.45 6.94
CA ILE A 164 21.55 3.91 5.61
C ILE A 164 22.69 4.27 4.68
N GLU A 165 23.27 3.26 4.04
CA GLU A 165 24.23 3.43 2.96
C GLU A 165 23.60 3.01 1.65
N CYS A 166 23.45 3.96 0.74
CA CYS A 166 22.93 3.74 -0.61
C CYS A 166 23.51 4.81 -1.56
N PRO A 167 23.32 4.66 -2.89
CA PRO A 167 23.71 5.66 -3.87
C PRO A 167 23.15 7.07 -3.64
N LEU A 168 22.11 7.22 -2.81
CA LEU A 168 21.46 8.49 -2.48
C LEU A 168 21.82 9.02 -1.08
N SER A 169 22.75 8.38 -0.35
CA SER A 169 23.09 8.76 1.03
C SER A 169 23.59 10.19 1.18
N HIS A 170 24.27 10.75 0.17
CA HIS A 170 24.73 12.14 0.20
C HIS A 170 23.58 13.15 0.26
N TYR A 171 22.40 12.82 -0.28
CA TYR A 171 21.20 13.65 -0.15
C TYR A 171 20.54 13.54 1.22
N ILE A 172 20.72 12.41 1.93
CA ILE A 172 20.20 12.22 3.29
C ILE A 172 21.02 13.08 4.28
N GLY A 173 22.34 13.10 4.09
CA GLY A 173 23.29 13.80 4.93
C GLY A 173 23.69 12.98 6.17
N GLU A 174 24.97 12.96 6.51
CA GLU A 174 25.52 12.14 7.62
C GLU A 174 24.93 12.52 8.98
N GLU A 175 24.58 13.79 9.17
CA GLU A 175 23.99 14.31 10.41
C GLU A 175 22.48 14.00 10.55
N ASN A 176 21.83 13.54 9.48
CA ASN A 176 20.40 13.29 9.50
C ASN A 176 20.10 11.89 10.06
N ARG A 177 19.84 11.86 11.38
CA ARG A 177 19.53 10.61 12.08
C ARG A 177 18.36 9.88 11.42
N CYS A 178 18.53 8.59 11.19
CA CYS A 178 17.50 7.71 10.65
C CYS A 178 16.96 6.77 11.73
N VAL A 179 15.66 6.51 11.71
CA VAL A 179 14.96 5.69 12.73
C VAL A 179 14.01 4.72 12.05
N ILE A 180 13.95 3.47 12.53
CA ILE A 180 13.00 2.48 12.04
C ILE A 180 11.57 2.91 12.36
N ALA A 181 10.77 3.15 11.34
CA ALA A 181 9.37 3.59 11.45
C ALA A 181 8.38 2.42 11.38
N ASN A 182 8.68 1.38 10.61
CA ASN A 182 7.90 0.14 10.57
C ASN A 182 8.74 -1.04 10.07
N ILE A 183 8.30 -2.24 10.45
CA ILE A 183 8.83 -3.51 9.94
C ILE A 183 7.63 -4.37 9.57
N LYS A 184 7.64 -4.93 8.36
CA LYS A 184 6.55 -5.74 7.82
C LYS A 184 7.09 -7.00 7.17
N LYS A 185 6.67 -8.16 7.68
CA LYS A 185 6.91 -9.45 7.02
C LYS A 185 6.09 -9.55 5.74
N LEU A 186 6.74 -9.92 4.65
CA LEU A 186 6.11 -10.27 3.38
C LEU A 186 6.29 -11.77 3.11
N ALA A 187 5.67 -12.28 2.05
CA ALA A 187 5.83 -13.67 1.64
C ALA A 187 7.29 -14.02 1.28
N LYS A 188 8.05 -13.03 0.80
CA LYS A 188 9.46 -13.16 0.40
C LYS A 188 10.31 -12.13 1.15
N GLY A 189 10.53 -12.37 2.44
CA GLY A 189 11.37 -11.51 3.27
C GLY A 189 10.59 -10.42 3.99
N TRP A 190 11.20 -9.24 4.11
CA TRP A 190 10.77 -8.16 4.98
C TRP A 190 10.86 -6.82 4.27
N VAL A 191 9.96 -5.91 4.64
CA VAL A 191 10.05 -4.49 4.29
C VAL A 191 10.23 -3.70 5.57
N VAL A 192 11.21 -2.80 5.54
CA VAL A 192 11.57 -1.90 6.62
C VAL A 192 11.36 -0.48 6.14
N GLY A 193 10.47 0.25 6.79
CA GLY A 193 10.31 1.69 6.58
C GLY A 193 11.22 2.45 7.54
N ILE A 194 12.05 3.34 7.01
CA ILE A 194 12.97 4.17 7.79
C ILE A 194 12.58 5.64 7.61
N LYS A 195 12.53 6.37 8.71
CA LYS A 195 12.18 7.79 8.75
C LYS A 195 13.43 8.63 9.06
N PHE A 196 13.56 9.74 8.35
CA PHE A 196 14.58 10.75 8.62
C PHE A 196 14.15 11.66 9.78
N ALA A 197 15.09 12.08 10.61
CA ALA A 197 14.83 13.00 11.71
C ALA A 197 14.35 14.37 11.19
N SER A 198 14.91 14.82 10.07
CA SER A 198 14.47 16.01 9.34
C SER A 198 14.22 15.67 7.88
N SER A 199 13.12 16.18 7.33
CA SER A 199 12.87 16.06 5.90
C SER A 199 13.97 16.78 5.13
N ILE A 200 14.43 16.18 4.04
CA ILE A 200 15.42 16.77 3.14
C ILE A 200 14.73 17.68 2.12
N GLU A 201 15.49 18.60 1.53
CA GLU A 201 15.00 19.52 0.51
C GLU A 201 14.99 18.85 -0.88
N MET A 202 13.92 19.07 -1.66
CA MET A 202 13.86 18.61 -3.04
C MET A 202 14.66 19.55 -3.95
N THR A 203 15.96 19.30 -4.10
CA THR A 203 16.78 20.01 -5.10
C THR A 203 16.46 19.53 -6.51
N HIS A 204 16.88 20.31 -7.52
CA HIS A 204 16.70 19.93 -8.92
C HIS A 204 17.45 18.63 -9.25
N GLU A 205 18.67 18.48 -8.72
CA GLU A 205 19.52 17.31 -8.92
C GLU A 205 18.89 16.06 -8.31
N LEU A 206 18.42 16.14 -7.06
CA LEU A 206 17.74 15.02 -6.40
C LEU A 206 16.48 14.62 -7.17
N LYS A 207 15.68 15.60 -7.62
CA LYS A 207 14.46 15.33 -8.37
C LYS A 207 14.76 14.59 -9.69
N THR A 208 15.75 15.05 -10.44
CA THR A 208 16.16 14.40 -11.69
C THR A 208 16.62 12.98 -11.43
N GLU A 209 17.50 12.76 -10.45
CA GLU A 209 18.00 11.43 -10.10
C GLU A 209 16.86 10.48 -9.69
N LEU A 210 15.95 10.92 -8.83
CA LEU A 210 14.80 10.10 -8.40
C LEU A 210 13.88 9.72 -9.56
N LEU A 211 13.65 10.62 -10.52
CA LEU A 211 12.83 10.35 -11.69
C LEU A 211 13.51 9.38 -12.66
N GLU A 212 14.81 9.55 -12.91
CA GLU A 212 15.60 8.66 -13.76
C GLU A 212 15.62 7.23 -13.20
N GLN A 213 15.93 7.08 -11.91
CA GLN A 213 15.98 5.78 -11.24
C GLN A 213 14.59 5.11 -11.17
N SER A 214 13.53 5.90 -10.96
CA SER A 214 12.15 5.40 -10.96
C SER A 214 11.71 4.92 -12.35
N PHE A 215 12.15 5.61 -13.41
CA PHE A 215 11.90 5.19 -14.78
C PHE A 215 12.63 3.89 -15.12
N LEU A 216 13.89 3.74 -14.70
CA LEU A 216 14.66 2.50 -14.88
C LEU A 216 13.99 1.31 -14.18
N THR A 217 13.45 1.52 -12.99
CA THR A 217 12.76 0.48 -12.20
C THR A 217 11.43 0.06 -12.84
N SER A 218 10.72 0.99 -13.50
CA SER A 218 9.41 0.72 -14.11
C SER A 218 9.49 -0.10 -15.42
N ASN A 219 10.70 -0.24 -16.00
CA ASN A 219 10.95 -0.96 -17.24
C ASN A 219 11.51 -2.39 -17.02
N VAL A 220 11.56 -2.85 -15.75
CA VAL A 220 11.99 -4.19 -15.34
C VAL A 220 10.79 -4.99 -14.84
#